data_AF-A0A7Z7IH25-F1
#
_entry.id   AF-A0A7Z7IH25-F1
#
_cell.length_a   1.000
_cell.length_b   1.000
_cell.length_c   1.000
_cell.angle_alpha   90.00
_cell.angle_beta   90.00
_cell.angle_gamma   90.00
#
_symmetry.space_group_name_H-M   'P 1'
#
loop_
_entity.id
_entity.type
_entity.pdbx_description
1 polymer ?
#
loop_
_entity_poly.entity_id
_entity_poly.type
_entity_poly.pdbx_seq_one_letter_code
_entity_poly.pdbx_strand_id
1 'polypeptide(L)'
;MLIARLVAQLRCYVPERADETWAELRQLGSYRDRLITTASAGVQQLRDLLECAWPAVLSAAADPFDSITWCAALAVVLGRCDGRRERLARGGYQRFEGAVRREFGCWGGQRGPRRRIVAGVYGALTDAAGVAAQRRGALARAKWVLADWRTTQTRLVEVETRMREILDELQLSELAGSIPGVSALGVAAILAETGDLTRFDSPRALVKHAGLCPRETPAAPRPDGRGSPGAVDPGCVWPPGAPYGVRSGTTR
;
A
#
# COMPACT_ATOMS: atom_id res chain seq x y z
N MET A 1 -36.19 -19.01 0.87
CA MET A 1 -37.08 -17.83 0.72
C MET A 1 -36.51 -16.61 1.47
N LEU A 2 -35.27 -16.19 1.18
CA LEU A 2 -34.68 -14.97 1.77
C LEU A 2 -34.64 -13.84 0.75
N ILE A 3 -34.16 -14.14 -0.46
CA ILE A 3 -34.05 -13.19 -1.58
C ILE A 3 -35.43 -12.65 -1.98
N ALA A 4 -36.44 -13.51 -2.15
CA ALA A 4 -37.80 -13.09 -2.45
C ALA A 4 -38.42 -12.18 -1.36
N ARG A 5 -38.03 -12.37 -0.10
CA ARG A 5 -38.53 -11.56 1.03
C ARG A 5 -37.85 -10.20 1.09
N LEU A 6 -36.56 -10.12 0.76
CA LEU A 6 -35.81 -8.85 0.68
C LEU A 6 -36.30 -7.96 -0.46
N VAL A 7 -36.60 -8.56 -1.62
CA VAL A 7 -37.18 -7.87 -2.78
C VAL A 7 -38.61 -7.42 -2.48
N ALA A 8 -39.45 -8.28 -1.88
CA ALA A 8 -40.83 -7.94 -1.54
C ALA A 8 -40.96 -6.86 -0.45
N GLN A 9 -39.97 -6.75 0.45
CA GLN A 9 -39.97 -5.73 1.50
C GLN A 9 -39.41 -4.38 1.05
N LEU A 10 -39.00 -4.23 -0.22
CA LEU A 10 -38.33 -3.02 -0.73
C LEU A 10 -37.16 -2.56 0.16
N ARG A 11 -36.54 -3.50 0.89
CA ARG A 11 -35.27 -3.25 1.58
C ARG A 11 -34.13 -3.30 0.56
N CYS A 12 -34.31 -2.54 -0.51
CA CYS A 12 -33.29 -2.25 -1.48
C CYS A 12 -32.30 -1.33 -0.77
N TYR A 13 -31.01 -1.65 -0.87
CA TYR A 13 -29.95 -0.79 -0.41
C TYR A 13 -30.12 0.57 -1.11
N VAL A 14 -30.37 1.64 -0.34
CA VAL A 14 -30.35 2.99 -0.89
C VAL A 14 -28.89 3.30 -1.18
N PRO A 15 -28.49 3.50 -2.45
CA PRO A 15 -27.11 3.81 -2.77
C PRO A 15 -26.73 5.13 -2.09
N GLU A 16 -25.58 5.13 -1.43
CA GLU A 16 -25.02 6.34 -0.84
C GLU A 16 -24.85 7.40 -1.94
N ARG A 17 -25.42 8.58 -1.70
CA ARG A 17 -25.12 9.78 -2.47
C ARG A 17 -23.95 10.49 -1.79
N ALA A 18 -22.75 10.00 -2.04
CA ALA A 18 -21.58 10.70 -1.56
C ALA A 18 -21.46 12.06 -2.25
N ASP A 19 -20.97 13.03 -1.50
CA ASP A 19 -20.39 14.22 -2.09
C ASP A 19 -19.16 13.86 -2.94
N GLU A 20 -18.70 14.84 -3.70
CA GLU A 20 -17.59 14.68 -4.64
C GLU A 20 -16.29 14.23 -3.95
N THR A 21 -16.00 14.77 -2.77
CA THR A 21 -14.80 14.46 -1.98
C THR A 21 -14.79 12.99 -1.52
N TRP A 22 -15.90 12.48 -0.98
CA TRP A 22 -16.05 11.07 -0.62
C TRP A 22 -16.02 10.15 -1.86
N ALA A 23 -16.58 10.59 -3.00
CA ALA A 23 -16.52 9.83 -4.24
C ALA A 23 -15.09 9.72 -4.79
N GLU A 24 -14.31 10.81 -4.74
CA GLU A 24 -12.90 10.82 -5.10
C GLU A 24 -12.10 9.87 -4.22
N LEU A 25 -12.28 9.93 -2.89
CA LEU A 25 -11.59 9.04 -1.95
C LEU A 25 -11.82 7.57 -2.27
N ARG A 26 -13.05 7.19 -2.61
CA ARG A 26 -13.39 5.82 -3.03
C ARG A 26 -12.67 5.38 -4.30
N GLN A 27 -12.62 6.24 -5.31
CA GLN A 27 -11.88 5.94 -6.55
C GLN A 27 -10.39 5.77 -6.27
N LEU A 28 -9.82 6.63 -5.42
CA LEU A 28 -8.42 6.55 -5.04
C LEU A 28 -8.10 5.30 -4.21
N GLY A 29 -8.99 4.87 -3.30
CA GLY A 29 -8.84 3.61 -2.56
C GLY A 29 -8.82 2.39 -3.48
N SER A 30 -9.82 2.29 -4.37
CA SER A 30 -9.87 1.21 -5.37
C SER A 30 -8.62 1.19 -6.26
N TYR A 31 -8.13 2.37 -6.66
CA TYR A 31 -6.91 2.47 -7.46
C TYR A 31 -5.65 2.12 -6.68
N ARG A 32 -5.55 2.54 -5.42
CA ARG A 32 -4.47 2.19 -4.49
C ARG A 32 -4.33 0.68 -4.34
N ASP A 33 -5.43 -0.03 -4.13
CA ASP A 33 -5.41 -1.49 -3.98
C ASP A 33 -4.94 -2.21 -5.25
N ARG A 34 -5.35 -1.69 -6.42
CA ARG A 34 -4.84 -2.16 -7.71
C ARG A 34 -3.34 -1.92 -7.85
N LEU A 35 -2.85 -0.75 -7.45
CA LEU A 35 -1.42 -0.41 -7.49
C LEU A 35 -0.59 -1.30 -6.56
N ILE A 36 -1.07 -1.58 -5.34
CA ILE A 36 -0.42 -2.51 -4.40
C ILE A 36 -0.32 -3.89 -5.02
N THR A 37 -1.43 -4.41 -5.55
CA THR A 37 -1.45 -5.72 -6.21
C THR A 37 -0.48 -5.78 -7.39
N THR A 38 -0.47 -4.72 -8.21
CA THR A 38 0.43 -4.60 -9.37
C THR A 38 1.89 -4.53 -8.94
N ALA A 39 2.19 -3.79 -7.87
CA ALA A 39 3.54 -3.68 -7.34
C ALA A 39 4.04 -5.03 -6.79
N SER A 40 3.23 -5.75 -6.02
CA SER A 40 3.56 -7.08 -5.51
C SER A 40 3.79 -8.08 -6.66
N ALA A 41 2.94 -8.06 -7.68
CA ALA A 41 3.11 -8.88 -8.88
C ALA A 41 4.42 -8.53 -9.63
N GLY A 42 4.76 -7.24 -9.72
CA GLY A 42 6.02 -6.78 -10.31
C GLY A 42 7.25 -7.29 -9.57
N VAL A 43 7.24 -7.28 -8.23
CA VAL A 43 8.31 -7.86 -7.40
C VAL A 43 8.44 -9.36 -7.64
N GLN A 44 7.34 -10.10 -7.64
CA GLN A 44 7.36 -11.54 -7.89
C GLN A 44 7.93 -11.86 -9.27
N GLN A 45 7.45 -11.15 -10.30
CA GLN A 45 7.94 -11.33 -11.67
C GLN A 45 9.43 -10.99 -11.80
N LEU A 46 9.92 -9.93 -11.13
CA LEU A 46 11.35 -9.62 -11.10
C LEU A 46 12.14 -10.74 -10.43
N ARG A 47 11.67 -11.23 -9.28
CA ARG A 47 12.30 -12.32 -8.55
C ARG A 47 12.43 -13.56 -9.43
N ASP A 48 11.34 -14.02 -10.05
CA ASP A 48 11.34 -15.22 -10.90
C ASP A 48 12.33 -15.09 -12.07
N LEU A 49 12.35 -13.92 -12.73
CA LEU A 49 13.27 -13.64 -13.84
C LEU A 49 14.74 -13.64 -13.38
N LEU A 50 15.02 -13.05 -12.21
CA LEU A 50 16.37 -12.97 -11.67
C LEU A 50 16.84 -14.31 -11.10
N GLU A 51 15.98 -15.08 -10.43
CA GLU A 51 16.29 -16.45 -9.98
C GLU A 51 16.67 -17.36 -11.16
N CYS A 52 15.92 -17.24 -12.27
CA CYS A 52 16.21 -18.01 -13.48
C CYS A 52 17.52 -17.56 -14.16
N ALA A 53 17.74 -16.25 -14.34
CA ALA A 53 18.80 -15.73 -15.20
C ALA A 53 20.09 -15.32 -14.49
N TRP A 54 19.98 -14.88 -13.24
CA TRP A 54 21.02 -14.21 -12.48
C TRP A 54 20.84 -14.35 -10.94
N PRO A 55 20.76 -15.56 -10.38
CA PRO A 55 20.39 -15.74 -8.97
C PRO A 55 21.35 -15.05 -8.00
N ALA A 56 22.65 -14.96 -8.33
CA ALA A 56 23.66 -14.32 -7.49
C ALA A 56 23.37 -12.84 -7.14
N VAL A 57 22.61 -12.12 -7.96
CA VAL A 57 22.27 -10.71 -7.66
C VAL A 57 21.32 -10.58 -6.48
N LEU A 58 20.50 -11.60 -6.23
CA LEU A 58 19.52 -11.59 -5.13
C LEU A 58 20.22 -11.70 -3.77
N SER A 59 21.41 -12.30 -3.72
CA SER A 59 22.22 -12.39 -2.52
C SER A 59 23.05 -11.14 -2.23
N ALA A 60 23.03 -10.13 -3.10
CA ALA A 60 23.82 -8.90 -2.94
C ALA A 60 23.26 -7.96 -1.85
N ALA A 61 22.04 -8.20 -1.37
CA ALA A 61 21.39 -7.49 -0.27
C ALA A 61 20.53 -8.48 0.53
N ALA A 62 20.31 -8.22 1.82
CA ALA A 62 19.42 -9.03 2.65
C ALA A 62 17.96 -8.94 2.15
N ASP A 63 17.52 -7.70 1.90
CA ASP A 63 16.19 -7.39 1.36
C ASP A 63 16.36 -6.56 0.07
N PRO A 64 16.56 -7.22 -1.09
CA PRO A 64 16.89 -6.54 -2.35
C PRO A 64 15.84 -5.51 -2.80
N PHE A 65 14.56 -5.87 -2.71
CA PHE A 65 13.44 -5.05 -3.19
C PHE A 65 13.14 -3.85 -2.27
N ASP A 66 13.58 -3.89 -1.01
CA ASP A 66 13.47 -2.76 -0.06
C ASP A 66 14.72 -1.86 -0.10
N SER A 67 15.75 -2.24 -0.86
CA SER A 67 17.01 -1.52 -0.94
C SER A 67 17.08 -0.63 -2.18
N ILE A 68 16.97 0.69 -1.96
CA ILE A 68 17.20 1.71 -3.00
C ILE A 68 18.56 1.52 -3.69
N THR A 69 19.60 1.17 -2.92
CA THR A 69 20.94 0.94 -3.48
C THR A 69 20.94 -0.25 -4.44
N TRP A 70 20.26 -1.33 -4.07
CA TRP A 70 20.17 -2.52 -4.91
C TRP A 70 19.34 -2.24 -6.17
N CYS A 71 18.19 -1.57 -6.03
CA CYS A 71 17.34 -1.22 -7.17
C CYS A 71 18.07 -0.31 -8.18
N ALA A 72 18.78 0.71 -7.69
CA ALA A 72 19.60 1.58 -8.55
C ALA A 72 20.74 0.80 -9.23
N ALA A 73 21.40 -0.11 -8.51
CA ALA A 73 22.44 -0.96 -9.07
C ALA A 73 21.89 -1.90 -10.15
N LEU A 74 20.75 -2.55 -9.89
CA LEU A 74 20.05 -3.40 -10.84
C LEU A 74 19.65 -2.62 -12.09
N ALA A 75 19.07 -1.42 -11.93
CA ALA A 75 18.68 -0.55 -13.04
C ALA A 75 19.87 -0.20 -13.95
N VAL A 76 21.04 0.09 -13.37
CA VAL A 76 22.27 0.33 -14.15
C VAL A 76 22.69 -0.91 -14.95
N VAL A 77 22.62 -2.10 -14.35
CA VAL A 77 22.99 -3.34 -15.05
C VAL A 77 22.01 -3.63 -16.18
N LEU A 78 20.71 -3.63 -15.89
CA LEU A 78 19.66 -3.93 -16.87
C LEU A 78 19.61 -2.89 -17.99
N GLY A 79 19.87 -1.60 -17.68
CA GLY A 79 19.87 -0.52 -18.64
C GLY A 79 21.07 -0.52 -19.59
N ARG A 80 22.23 -1.04 -19.18
CA ARG A 80 23.50 -0.95 -19.94
C ARG A 80 23.96 -2.23 -20.61
N CYS A 81 23.41 -3.38 -20.23
CA CYS A 81 23.98 -4.66 -20.62
C CYS A 81 23.27 -5.34 -21.80
N ASP A 82 22.02 -4.99 -22.14
CA ASP A 82 21.17 -5.75 -23.09
C ASP A 82 21.22 -7.28 -22.83
N GLY A 83 21.32 -7.66 -21.55
CA GLY A 83 21.50 -9.05 -21.10
C GLY A 83 22.93 -9.61 -21.07
N ARG A 84 23.95 -8.83 -21.47
CA ARG A 84 25.39 -9.20 -21.45
C ARG A 84 26.15 -8.53 -20.30
N ARG A 85 26.00 -9.08 -19.10
CA ARG A 85 26.56 -8.55 -17.84
C ARG A 85 28.08 -8.45 -17.85
N GLU A 86 28.74 -9.34 -18.60
CA GLU A 86 30.20 -9.43 -18.70
C GLU A 86 30.81 -8.18 -19.36
N ARG A 87 30.03 -7.45 -20.17
CA ARG A 87 30.48 -6.17 -20.75
C ARG A 87 30.67 -5.11 -19.67
N LEU A 88 29.81 -5.12 -18.66
CA LEU A 88 29.89 -4.18 -17.54
C LEU A 88 31.06 -4.51 -16.62
N ALA A 89 31.33 -5.80 -16.40
CA ALA A 89 32.49 -6.26 -15.61
C ALA A 89 33.83 -5.79 -16.21
N ARG A 90 33.97 -5.77 -17.55
CA ARG A 90 35.17 -5.24 -18.22
C ARG A 90 35.37 -3.73 -18.03
N GLY A 91 34.31 -2.99 -17.70
CA GLY A 91 34.34 -1.54 -17.52
C GLY A 91 34.91 -1.08 -16.17
N GLY A 92 35.16 -2.01 -15.25
CA GLY A 92 35.74 -1.74 -13.93
C GLY A 92 34.74 -1.24 -12.88
N TYR A 93 35.05 -1.53 -11.62
CA TYR A 93 34.19 -1.23 -10.47
C TYR A 93 33.90 0.27 -10.31
N GLN A 94 34.90 1.14 -10.47
CA GLN A 94 34.73 2.59 -10.29
C GLN A 94 33.72 3.20 -11.28
N ARG A 95 33.72 2.73 -12.52
CA ARG A 95 32.76 3.19 -13.54
C ARG A 95 31.35 2.71 -13.23
N PHE A 96 31.21 1.50 -12.70
CA PHE A 96 29.94 0.96 -12.22
C PHE A 96 29.44 1.76 -11.01
N GLU A 97 30.26 1.96 -9.97
CA GLU A 97 29.90 2.74 -8.78
C GLU A 97 29.45 4.16 -9.15
N GLY A 98 30.19 4.85 -10.03
CA GLY A 98 29.82 6.17 -10.51
C GLY A 98 28.53 6.19 -11.33
N ALA A 99 28.17 5.10 -12.00
CA ALA A 99 26.87 4.95 -12.66
C ALA A 99 25.75 4.76 -11.65
N VAL A 100 25.94 3.88 -10.66
CA VAL A 100 24.96 3.64 -9.59
C VAL A 100 24.70 4.93 -8.81
N ARG A 101 25.74 5.73 -8.53
CA ARG A 101 25.58 7.01 -7.82
C ARG A 101 24.71 8.02 -8.60
N ARG A 102 24.81 8.05 -9.93
CA ARG A 102 23.95 8.90 -10.77
C ARG A 102 22.51 8.39 -10.82
N GLU A 103 22.33 7.07 -10.87
CA GLU A 103 21.01 6.44 -10.85
C GLU A 103 20.34 6.55 -9.47
N PHE A 104 21.12 6.61 -8.38
CA PHE A 104 20.62 6.54 -7.00
C PHE A 104 19.53 7.58 -6.67
N GLY A 105 19.68 8.81 -7.15
CA GLY A 105 18.69 9.87 -6.94
C GLY A 105 17.35 9.60 -7.63
N CYS A 106 17.37 8.88 -8.76
CA CYS A 106 16.15 8.47 -9.47
C CYS A 106 15.29 7.50 -8.63
N TRP A 107 15.90 6.80 -7.68
CA TRP A 107 15.23 5.88 -6.77
C TRP A 107 14.92 6.50 -5.39
N GLY A 108 14.97 7.85 -5.27
CA GLY A 108 14.67 8.57 -4.03
C GLY A 108 15.80 8.58 -3.00
N GLY A 109 17.00 8.13 -3.38
CA GLY A 109 18.14 8.08 -2.49
C GLY A 109 18.81 9.44 -2.25
N GLN A 110 18.99 9.83 -0.98
CA GLN A 110 19.61 11.11 -0.59
C GLN A 110 21.03 10.97 -0.01
N ARG A 111 21.28 9.92 0.79
CA ARG A 111 22.53 9.74 1.57
C ARG A 111 23.53 8.77 0.92
N GLY A 112 23.66 8.85 -0.40
CA GLY A 112 24.55 8.01 -1.21
C GLY A 112 24.27 6.49 -1.17
N PRO A 113 24.75 5.72 -2.17
CA PRO A 113 24.54 4.28 -2.20
C PRO A 113 25.41 3.53 -1.18
N ARG A 114 24.87 2.46 -0.58
CA ARG A 114 25.61 1.58 0.33
C ARG A 114 26.68 0.78 -0.43
N ARG A 115 27.95 1.13 -0.22
CA ARG A 115 29.10 0.52 -0.94
C ARG A 115 29.11 -1.01 -0.94
N ARG A 116 28.78 -1.66 0.19
CA ARG A 116 28.74 -3.13 0.28
C ARG A 116 27.77 -3.76 -0.72
N ILE A 117 26.58 -3.17 -0.89
CA ILE A 117 25.56 -3.66 -1.82
C ILE A 117 26.02 -3.44 -3.27
N VAL A 118 26.59 -2.26 -3.56
CA VAL A 118 27.16 -1.97 -4.90
C VAL A 118 28.26 -2.97 -5.26
N ALA A 119 29.17 -3.25 -4.33
CA ALA A 119 30.22 -4.25 -4.50
C ALA A 119 29.64 -5.66 -4.69
N GLY A 120 28.62 -6.05 -3.92
CA GLY A 120 27.94 -7.34 -4.07
C GLY A 120 27.31 -7.51 -5.45
N VAL A 121 26.56 -6.51 -5.93
CA VAL A 121 25.96 -6.55 -7.28
C VAL A 121 27.03 -6.59 -8.36
N TYR A 122 28.12 -5.83 -8.20
CA TYR A 122 29.24 -5.86 -9.15
C TYR A 122 29.93 -7.23 -9.19
N GLY A 123 30.20 -7.83 -8.02
CA GLY A 123 30.79 -9.16 -7.90
C GLY A 123 29.92 -10.25 -8.55
N ALA A 124 28.60 -10.10 -8.50
CA ALA A 124 27.66 -11.00 -9.15
C ALA A 124 27.69 -10.93 -10.68
N LEU A 125 28.31 -9.92 -11.31
CA LEU A 125 28.28 -9.75 -12.78
C LEU A 125 28.95 -10.90 -13.54
N THR A 126 30.01 -11.48 -12.95
CA THR A 126 30.79 -12.58 -13.53
C THR A 126 30.30 -13.95 -13.11
N ASP A 127 29.27 -14.01 -12.26
CA ASP A 127 28.68 -15.27 -11.83
C ASP A 127 28.00 -15.99 -13.00
N ALA A 128 28.33 -17.28 -13.14
CA ALA A 128 27.87 -18.10 -14.25
C ALA A 128 26.50 -18.74 -13.99
N ALA A 129 25.97 -18.68 -12.76
CA ALA A 129 24.74 -19.35 -12.39
C ALA A 129 23.51 -18.80 -13.15
N GLY A 130 22.43 -19.57 -13.06
CA GLY A 130 21.21 -19.37 -13.84
C GLY A 130 21.24 -20.03 -15.22
N VAL A 131 20.10 -20.04 -15.89
CA VAL A 131 19.87 -20.71 -17.17
C VAL A 131 20.41 -19.85 -18.30
N ALA A 132 21.58 -20.21 -18.83
CA ALA A 132 22.29 -19.45 -19.87
C ALA A 132 21.42 -19.12 -21.10
N ALA A 133 20.60 -20.10 -21.56
CA ALA A 133 19.73 -19.92 -22.71
C ALA A 133 18.63 -18.87 -22.49
N GLN A 134 18.10 -18.76 -21.27
CA GLN A 134 17.03 -17.81 -20.92
C GLN A 134 17.57 -16.44 -20.51
N ARG A 135 18.83 -16.36 -20.09
CA ARG A 135 19.43 -15.18 -19.45
C ARG A 135 19.18 -13.88 -20.20
N ARG A 136 19.44 -13.85 -21.51
CA ARG A 136 19.31 -12.61 -22.28
C ARG A 136 17.86 -12.13 -22.33
N GLY A 137 16.92 -13.03 -22.64
CA GLY A 137 15.49 -12.71 -22.73
C GLY A 137 14.92 -12.31 -21.37
N ALA A 138 15.28 -13.05 -20.31
CA ALA A 138 14.84 -12.77 -18.95
C ALA A 138 15.36 -11.42 -18.43
N LEU A 139 16.64 -11.08 -18.67
CA LEU A 139 17.19 -9.77 -18.27
C LEU A 139 16.62 -8.61 -19.10
N ALA A 140 16.35 -8.83 -20.39
CA ALA A 140 15.64 -7.85 -21.21
C ALA A 140 14.23 -7.58 -20.67
N ARG A 141 13.49 -8.64 -20.31
CA ARG A 141 12.16 -8.52 -19.69
C ARG A 141 12.25 -7.84 -18.32
N ALA A 142 13.20 -8.24 -17.47
CA ALA A 142 13.38 -7.67 -16.14
C ALA A 142 13.60 -6.16 -16.19
N LYS A 143 14.25 -5.64 -17.25
CA LYS A 143 14.41 -4.19 -17.46
C LYS A 143 13.06 -3.46 -17.51
N TRP A 144 12.11 -3.98 -18.29
CA TRP A 144 10.78 -3.37 -18.41
C TRP A 144 9.98 -3.53 -17.12
N VAL A 145 10.00 -4.72 -16.53
CA VAL A 145 9.30 -4.97 -15.26
C VAL A 145 9.81 -4.06 -14.14
N LEU A 146 11.13 -3.82 -14.08
CA LEU A 146 11.72 -2.90 -13.11
C LEU A 146 11.25 -1.46 -13.31
N ALA A 147 11.12 -1.02 -14.57
CA ALA A 147 10.61 0.31 -14.91
C ALA A 147 9.11 0.46 -14.59
N ASP A 148 8.30 -0.55 -14.92
CA ASP A 148 6.87 -0.58 -14.63
C ASP A 148 6.61 -0.61 -13.12
N TRP A 149 7.37 -1.44 -12.39
CA TRP A 149 7.29 -1.52 -10.94
C TRP A 149 7.66 -0.17 -10.29
N ARG A 150 8.75 0.48 -10.73
CA ARG A 150 9.12 1.82 -10.24
C ARG A 150 8.02 2.85 -10.50
N THR A 151 7.45 2.84 -11.71
CA THR A 151 6.34 3.75 -12.07
C THR A 151 5.12 3.51 -11.18
N THR A 152 4.81 2.24 -10.92
CA THR A 152 3.72 1.83 -10.02
C THR A 152 3.95 2.33 -8.59
N GLN A 153 5.18 2.20 -8.08
CA GLN A 153 5.57 2.71 -6.75
C GLN A 153 5.43 4.24 -6.66
N THR A 154 5.90 4.98 -7.67
CA THR A 154 5.75 6.44 -7.72
C THR A 154 4.27 6.82 -7.72
N ARG A 155 3.44 6.17 -8.55
CA ARG A 155 2.00 6.42 -8.59
C ARG A 155 1.31 6.09 -7.26
N LEU A 156 1.74 5.02 -6.58
CA LEU A 156 1.22 4.66 -5.28
C LEU A 156 1.45 5.78 -4.25
N VAL A 157 2.67 6.34 -4.19
CA VAL A 157 2.98 7.47 -3.30
C VAL A 157 2.15 8.70 -3.61
N GLU A 158 1.92 9.00 -4.89
CA GLU A 158 1.06 10.12 -5.32
C GLU A 158 -0.39 9.92 -4.84
N VAL A 159 -0.97 8.74 -5.09
CA VAL A 159 -2.33 8.39 -4.68
C VAL A 159 -2.47 8.43 -3.16
N GLU A 160 -1.52 7.83 -2.43
CA GLU A 160 -1.53 7.84 -0.96
C GLU A 160 -1.38 9.24 -0.39
N THR A 161 -0.73 10.15 -1.12
CA THR A 161 -0.63 11.56 -0.73
C THR A 161 -1.95 12.28 -0.96
N ARG A 162 -2.58 12.11 -2.13
CA ARG A 162 -3.91 12.68 -2.39
C ARG A 162 -4.97 12.18 -1.41
N MET A 163 -4.93 10.89 -1.05
CA MET A 163 -5.83 10.33 -0.03
C MET A 163 -5.66 10.99 1.33
N ARG A 164 -4.44 11.38 1.71
CA ARG A 164 -4.19 12.12 2.97
C ARG A 164 -4.69 13.55 2.89
N GLU A 165 -4.48 14.23 1.75
CA GLU A 165 -5.03 15.58 1.52
C GLU A 165 -6.56 15.60 1.61
N ILE A 166 -7.24 14.56 1.10
CA ILE A 166 -8.69 14.44 1.25
C ILE A 166 -9.11 14.29 2.72
N LEU A 167 -8.33 13.61 3.57
CA LEU A 167 -8.62 13.60 5.01
C LEU A 167 -8.50 14.98 5.64
N ASP A 168 -7.53 15.78 5.20
CA ASP A 168 -7.39 17.16 5.66
C ASP A 168 -8.61 18.00 5.20
N GLU A 169 -9.04 17.86 3.94
CA GLU A 169 -10.23 18.52 3.39
C GLU A 169 -11.52 18.15 4.15
N LEU A 170 -11.67 16.88 4.51
CA LEU A 170 -12.80 16.37 5.30
C LEU A 170 -12.69 16.72 6.79
N GLN A 171 -11.61 17.38 7.23
CA GLN A 171 -11.32 17.71 8.64
C GLN A 171 -11.25 16.46 9.55
N LEU A 172 -10.80 15.33 8.99
CA LEU A 172 -10.70 14.05 9.69
C LEU A 172 -9.29 13.70 10.16
N SER A 173 -8.28 14.51 9.82
CA SER A 173 -6.87 14.21 10.12
C SER A 173 -6.55 14.16 11.61
N GLU A 174 -7.15 15.04 12.42
CA GLU A 174 -6.97 15.01 13.88
C GLU A 174 -7.56 13.73 14.48
N LEU A 175 -8.79 13.39 14.08
CA LEU A 175 -9.45 12.15 14.49
C LEU A 175 -8.67 10.90 14.02
N ALA A 176 -8.11 10.95 12.82
CA ALA A 176 -7.28 9.86 12.32
C ALA A 176 -6.01 9.68 13.16
N GLY A 177 -5.40 10.80 13.58
CA GLY A 177 -4.22 10.80 14.46
C GLY A 177 -4.51 10.36 15.89
N SER A 178 -5.75 10.44 16.37
CA SER A 178 -6.12 10.06 17.73
C SER A 178 -6.26 8.56 17.95
N ILE A 179 -6.25 7.74 16.88
CA ILE A 179 -6.41 6.28 16.95
C ILE A 179 -5.04 5.60 17.11
N PRO A 180 -4.71 5.03 18.29
CA PRO A 180 -3.40 4.42 18.50
C PRO A 180 -3.19 3.22 17.57
N GLY A 181 -2.06 3.23 16.85
CA GLY A 181 -1.66 2.13 15.97
C GLY A 181 -2.28 2.15 14.57
N VAL A 182 -3.07 3.17 14.22
CA VAL A 182 -3.60 3.36 12.87
C VAL A 182 -3.00 4.62 12.27
N SER A 183 -2.44 4.52 11.05
CA SER A 183 -1.91 5.69 10.35
C SER A 183 -3.02 6.48 9.69
N ALA A 184 -2.81 7.77 9.44
CA ALA A 184 -3.76 8.60 8.68
C ALA A 184 -4.10 7.96 7.32
N LEU A 185 -3.11 7.41 6.61
CA LEU A 185 -3.36 6.65 5.39
C LEU A 185 -4.22 5.39 5.61
N GLY A 186 -4.01 4.68 6.73
CA GLY A 186 -4.85 3.54 7.11
C GLY A 186 -6.31 3.95 7.35
N VAL A 187 -6.53 5.09 7.99
CA VAL A 187 -7.87 5.69 8.14
C VAL A 187 -8.45 6.06 6.77
N ALA A 188 -7.68 6.72 5.90
CA ALA A 188 -8.13 7.05 4.55
C ALA A 188 -8.52 5.80 3.74
N ALA A 189 -7.77 4.71 3.87
CA ALA A 189 -8.09 3.45 3.21
C ALA A 189 -9.38 2.82 3.74
N ILE A 190 -9.60 2.82 5.06
CA ILE A 190 -10.86 2.36 5.66
C ILE A 190 -12.03 3.20 5.15
N LEU A 191 -11.88 4.52 5.16
CA LEU A 191 -12.88 5.48 4.68
C LEU A 191 -13.14 5.38 3.18
N ALA A 192 -12.14 5.05 2.37
CA ALA A 192 -12.30 4.78 0.95
C ALA A 192 -13.11 3.50 0.66
N GLU A 193 -13.16 2.55 1.58
CA GLU A 193 -14.03 1.36 1.45
C GLU A 193 -15.41 1.61 2.04
N THR A 194 -15.46 2.30 3.19
CA THR A 194 -16.66 2.43 4.01
C THR A 194 -17.48 3.67 3.74
N GLY A 195 -16.94 4.69 3.07
CA GLY A 195 -17.60 5.99 2.90
C GLY A 195 -17.75 6.75 4.22
N ASP A 196 -18.64 7.75 4.24
CA ASP A 196 -18.89 8.54 5.44
C ASP A 196 -19.47 7.66 6.54
N LEU A 197 -18.77 7.58 7.69
CA LEU A 197 -19.19 6.76 8.81
C LEU A 197 -20.49 7.27 9.46
N THR A 198 -20.84 8.55 9.31
CA THR A 198 -22.09 9.13 9.87
C THR A 198 -23.34 8.50 9.29
N ARG A 199 -23.24 7.83 8.14
CA ARG A 199 -24.35 7.09 7.51
C ARG A 199 -24.79 5.85 8.27
N PHE A 200 -23.98 5.37 9.22
CA PHE A 200 -24.30 4.20 10.03
C PHE A 200 -24.96 4.61 11.34
N ASP A 201 -26.14 4.04 11.63
CA ASP A 201 -26.87 4.31 12.87
C ASP A 201 -26.12 3.85 14.15
N SER A 202 -25.14 2.96 14.00
CA SER A 202 -24.32 2.47 15.13
C SER A 202 -23.01 1.83 14.66
N PRO A 203 -21.99 1.73 15.53
CA PRO A 203 -20.77 0.98 15.25
C PRO A 203 -21.04 -0.48 14.88
N ARG A 204 -22.07 -1.11 15.47
CA ARG A 204 -22.47 -2.48 15.15
C ARG A 204 -22.97 -2.62 13.71
N ALA A 205 -23.62 -1.58 13.17
CA ALA A 205 -24.05 -1.55 11.77
C ALA A 205 -22.84 -1.48 10.82
N LEU A 206 -21.82 -0.69 11.17
CA LEU A 206 -20.55 -0.64 10.44
C LEU A 206 -19.82 -1.99 10.45
N VAL A 207 -19.69 -2.63 11.62
CA VAL A 207 -19.07 -3.96 11.75
C VAL A 207 -19.78 -4.99 10.89
N LYS A 208 -21.12 -4.99 10.90
CA LYS A 208 -21.94 -5.88 10.07
C LYS A 208 -21.75 -5.58 8.58
N HIS A 209 -21.63 -4.32 8.20
CA HIS A 209 -21.35 -3.90 6.83
C HIS A 209 -19.98 -4.38 6.35
N ALA A 210 -18.95 -4.27 7.19
CA ALA A 210 -17.61 -4.77 6.92
C ALA A 210 -17.52 -6.31 6.91
N GLY A 211 -18.61 -7.04 7.20
CA GLY A 211 -18.61 -8.50 7.27
C GLY A 211 -17.76 -9.06 8.42
N LEU A 212 -17.43 -8.22 9.41
CA LEU A 212 -16.60 -8.61 10.55
C LEU A 212 -17.47 -9.33 11.59
N CYS A 213 -16.92 -10.40 12.18
CA CYS A 213 -17.51 -11.12 13.30
C CYS A 213 -16.66 -10.95 14.56
N PRO A 214 -16.55 -9.74 15.13
CA PRO A 214 -15.75 -9.53 16.32
C PRO A 214 -16.33 -10.35 17.46
N ARG A 215 -15.46 -11.12 18.13
CA ARG A 215 -15.77 -11.73 19.41
C ARG A 215 -15.31 -10.77 20.49
N GLU A 216 -16.19 -10.47 21.44
CA GLU A 216 -15.77 -9.84 22.70
C GLU A 216 -14.75 -10.75 23.34
N THR A 217 -13.50 -10.32 23.37
CA THR A 217 -12.56 -10.81 24.37
C THR A 217 -12.68 -9.81 25.50
N PRO A 218 -13.07 -10.19 26.72
CA PRO A 218 -12.85 -9.30 27.84
C PRO A 218 -11.36 -8.99 27.83
N ALA A 219 -11.00 -7.75 27.53
CA ALA A 219 -9.63 -7.30 27.62
C ALA A 219 -9.08 -7.73 28.98
N ALA A 220 -7.88 -8.31 29.01
CA ALA A 220 -7.28 -8.78 30.25
C ALA A 220 -7.33 -7.66 31.30
N PRO A 221 -7.79 -7.94 32.54
CA PRO A 221 -7.88 -6.91 33.56
C PRO A 221 -6.47 -6.37 33.85
N ARG A 222 -6.35 -5.04 33.93
CA ARG A 222 -5.16 -4.38 34.48
C ARG A 222 -4.93 -4.90 35.90
N PRO A 223 -3.68 -5.20 36.30
CA PRO A 223 -3.40 -5.71 37.63
C PRO A 223 -3.35 -4.56 38.62
N ASP A 224 -4.51 -4.11 39.08
CA ASP A 224 -4.62 -3.21 40.21
C ASP A 224 -5.94 -3.45 40.96
N GLY A 225 -5.81 -4.24 42.02
CA GLY A 225 -6.90 -4.57 42.92
C GLY A 225 -7.31 -3.41 43.81
N ARG A 226 -8.54 -2.94 43.64
CA ARG A 226 -9.56 -2.72 44.70
C ARG A 226 -10.82 -2.12 44.06
N GLY A 227 -11.97 -2.70 44.36
CA GLY A 227 -13.19 -2.59 43.54
C GLY A 227 -14.02 -1.32 43.67
N SER A 228 -14.93 -1.15 42.70
CA SER A 228 -16.33 -0.74 42.87
C SER A 228 -17.11 -0.92 41.55
N PRO A 229 -18.41 -1.25 41.57
CA PRO A 229 -19.21 -1.46 40.37
C PRO A 229 -19.80 -0.14 39.85
N GLY A 230 -19.68 0.07 38.53
CA GLY A 230 -20.44 1.08 37.80
C GLY A 230 -19.68 2.37 37.47
N ALA A 231 -19.04 2.39 36.30
CA ALA A 231 -18.79 3.61 35.54
C ALA A 231 -18.62 3.22 34.06
N VAL A 232 -19.63 3.54 33.24
CA VAL A 232 -19.47 3.58 31.79
C VAL A 232 -18.61 4.81 31.50
N ASP A 233 -17.49 4.60 30.84
CA ASP A 233 -16.59 5.66 30.40
C ASP A 233 -17.35 6.63 29.46
N PRO A 234 -17.51 7.93 29.81
CA PRO A 234 -18.29 8.87 29.01
C PRO A 234 -17.53 9.38 27.77
N GLY A 235 -16.31 8.90 27.49
CA GLY A 235 -15.42 9.46 26.46
C GLY A 235 -15.73 9.10 24.99
N CYS A 236 -16.68 8.21 24.71
CA CYS A 236 -17.04 7.81 23.34
C CYS A 236 -18.56 7.88 23.12
N VAL A 237 -19.13 9.06 23.34
CA VAL A 237 -20.51 9.33 22.91
C VAL A 237 -20.50 9.70 21.44
N TRP A 238 -20.95 8.77 20.61
CA TRP A 238 -21.34 9.05 19.23
C TRP A 238 -22.53 10.03 19.27
N PRO A 239 -22.51 11.15 18.54
CA PRO A 239 -23.67 12.03 18.51
C PRO A 239 -24.86 11.26 17.94
N PRO A 240 -26.05 11.33 18.56
CA PRO A 240 -27.23 10.68 18.01
C PRO A 240 -27.51 11.28 16.63
N GLY A 241 -27.49 10.43 15.60
CA GLY A 241 -27.86 10.82 14.24
C GLY A 241 -29.25 11.46 14.26
N ALA A 242 -29.36 12.66 13.71
CA ALA A 242 -30.65 13.34 13.58
C ALA A 242 -31.57 12.47 12.70
N PRO A 243 -32.80 12.14 13.14
CA PRO A 243 -33.74 11.44 12.28
C PRO A 243 -34.09 12.34 11.09
N TYR A 244 -33.78 11.86 9.89
CA TYR A 244 -34.26 12.50 8.68
C TYR A 244 -35.79 12.34 8.58
N GLY A 245 -36.50 13.45 8.36
CA GLY A 245 -37.87 13.43 7.86
C GLY A 245 -39.00 13.44 8.89
N VAL A 246 -39.19 14.56 9.59
CA VAL A 246 -40.53 15.00 9.98
C VAL A 246 -40.81 16.31 9.25
N ARG A 247 -41.50 16.23 8.10
CA ARG A 247 -42.14 17.41 7.52
C ARG A 247 -43.32 17.78 8.41
N SER A 248 -43.14 18.83 9.19
CA SER A 248 -44.23 19.55 9.85
C SER A 248 -45.15 20.15 8.80
N GLY A 249 -46.34 19.57 8.67
CA GLY A 249 -47.46 20.15 7.97
C GLY A 249 -48.66 20.16 8.90
N THR A 250 -48.89 21.27 9.58
CA THR A 250 -50.18 21.52 10.24
C THR A 250 -50.61 22.97 9.97
N THR A 251 -51.60 23.07 9.08
CA THR A 251 -52.74 24.01 9.05
C THR A 251 -52.51 25.51 9.20
N ARG A 252 -52.87 26.24 8.15
CA ARG A 252 -54.21 26.85 8.08
C ARG A 252 -54.83 26.61 6.70
#